data_AF-A0A5K1E4B9-F1
#
_entry.id   AF-A0A5K1E4B9-F1
#
_cell.length_a   1.000
_cell.length_b   1.000
_cell.length_c   1.000
_cell.angle_alpha   90.00
_cell.angle_beta   90.00
_cell.angle_gamma   90.00
#
_symmetry.space_group_name_H-M   'P 1'
#
loop_
_entity.id
_entity.type
_entity.pdbx_description
1 polymer ?
#
loop_
_entity_poly.entity_id
_entity_poly.type
_entity_poly.pdbx_seq_one_letter_code
_entity_poly.pdbx_strand_id
1 'polypeptide(L)' 'MAEKPQPLRVVYCGVCGLPPEYCEFGPDFEKCKPWLIANAPDVYPDLIK' A
#
# COMPACT_ATOMS: atom_id res chain seq x y z
N MET A 1 -22.24 -7.14 -26.04
CA MET A 1 -21.14 -8.00 -25.54
C MET A 1 -20.61 -7.34 -24.28
N ALA A 2 -20.54 -8.04 -23.13
CA ALA A 2 -19.93 -7.44 -21.95
C ALA A 2 -18.41 -7.36 -22.17
N GLU A 3 -17.85 -6.15 -22.17
CA GLU A 3 -16.41 -5.94 -22.20
C GLU A 3 -15.77 -6.64 -21.00
N LYS A 4 -14.72 -7.43 -21.24
CA LYS A 4 -14.00 -8.11 -20.17
C LYS A 4 -13.27 -7.04 -19.33
N PRO A 5 -13.38 -7.06 -17.99
CA PRO A 5 -12.73 -6.07 -17.16
C PRO A 5 -11.21 -6.13 -17.34
N GLN A 6 -10.59 -4.95 -17.46
CA GLN A 6 -9.14 -4.82 -17.51
C GLN A 6 -8.55 -5.23 -16.15
N PRO A 7 -7.36 -5.87 -16.10
CA PRO A 7 -6.73 -6.21 -14.84
C PRO A 7 -6.36 -4.95 -14.06
N LEU A 8 -6.80 -4.88 -12.80
CA LEU A 8 -6.45 -3.80 -11.90
C LEU A 8 -5.03 -4.04 -11.36
N ARG A 9 -4.19 -3.00 -11.39
CA ARG A 9 -2.88 -3.04 -10.71
C ARG A 9 -3.08 -2.63 -9.26
N VAL A 10 -2.83 -3.56 -8.35
CA VAL A 10 -2.88 -3.33 -6.91
C VAL A 10 -1.46 -3.29 -6.39
N VAL A 11 -1.13 -2.25 -5.62
CA VAL A 11 0.15 -2.13 -4.95
C VAL A 11 0.07 -2.91 -3.65
N TYR A 12 1.06 -3.77 -3.38
CA TYR A 12 1.20 -4.48 -2.11
C TYR A 12 2.51 -4.05 -1.46
N CYS A 13 2.47 -3.89 -0.14
CA CYS A 13 3.65 -3.57 0.64
C CYS A 13 4.68 -4.69 0.55
N GLY A 14 5.89 -4.35 0.14
CA GLY A 14 7.00 -5.31 0.07
C GLY A 14 7.48 -5.82 1.43
N VAL A 15 6.99 -5.25 2.54
CA VAL A 15 7.39 -5.62 3.91
C VAL A 15 6.40 -6.60 4.52
N CYS A 16 5.11 -6.22 4.59
CA CYS A 16 4.07 -7.04 5.21
C CYS A 16 3.22 -7.83 4.22
N GLY A 17 3.36 -7.60 2.91
CA GLY A 17 2.55 -8.25 1.87
C GLY A 17 1.09 -7.79 1.81
N LEU A 18 0.67 -6.90 2.72
CA LEU A 18 -0.67 -6.32 2.75
C LEU A 18 -0.75 -5.15 1.76
N PRO A 19 -1.95 -4.78 1.31
CA PRO A 19 -2.15 -3.51 0.62
C PRO A 19 -1.65 -2.35 1.49
N PRO A 20 -1.11 -1.27 0.90
CA PRO A 20 -0.55 -0.16 1.66
C PRO A 20 -1.55 0.44 2.64
N GLU A 21 -2.83 0.53 2.27
CA GLU A 21 -3.95 0.98 3.11
C GLU A 21 -4.22 0.10 4.35
N TYR A 22 -3.74 -1.15 4.36
CA TYR A 22 -3.88 -2.08 5.48
C TYR A 22 -2.56 -2.30 6.25
N CYS A 23 -1.50 -1.56 5.92
CA CYS A 23 -0.21 -1.70 6.61
C CYS A 23 -0.32 -1.44 8.11
N GLU A 24 -1.21 -0.55 8.56
CA GLU A 24 -1.41 -0.24 9.99
C GLU A 24 -1.95 -1.41 10.81
N PHE A 25 -2.64 -2.35 10.17
CA PHE A 25 -3.16 -3.56 10.82
C PHE A 25 -2.12 -4.69 10.82
N GLY A 26 -0.99 -4.49 10.14
CA GLY A 26 0.11 -5.45 10.10
C GLY A 26 0.93 -5.45 11.40
N PRO A 27 1.65 -6.56 11.68
CA PRO A 27 2.50 -6.67 12.86
C PRO A 27 3.71 -5.70 12.84
N ASP A 28 4.12 -5.28 11.64
CA ASP A 28 5.37 -4.53 11.41
C ASP A 28 5.12 -3.16 10.75
N PHE A 29 4.11 -2.40 11.19
CA PHE A 29 3.79 -1.09 10.60
C PHE A 29 4.99 -0.12 10.59
N GLU A 30 5.79 -0.11 11.67
CA GLU A 30 7.00 0.71 11.78
C GLU A 30 8.01 0.46 10.65
N LYS A 31 8.19 -0.80 10.25
CA LYS A 31 9.07 -1.19 9.12
C LYS A 31 8.42 -0.89 7.78
N CYS A 32 7.09 -0.85 7.71
CA CYS A 32 6.35 -0.48 6.51
C CYS A 32 6.40 1.03 6.24
N LYS A 33 6.52 1.89 7.26
CA LYS A 33 6.59 3.37 7.11
C LYS A 33 7.58 3.86 6.04
N PRO A 34 8.87 3.49 6.07
CA PRO A 34 9.82 3.95 5.03
C PRO A 34 9.44 3.45 3.64
N TRP A 35 8.88 2.24 3.54
CA TRP A 35 8.41 1.69 2.26
C TRP A 35 7.18 2.46 1.75
N LEU A 36 6.23 2.78 2.64
CA LEU A 36 5.01 3.53 2.35
C LEU A 36 5.32 4.96 1.88
N ILE A 37 6.23 5.67 2.56
CA ILE A 37 6.64 7.02 2.16
C ILE A 37 7.24 7.03 0.74
N ALA A 38 8.03 6.00 0.40
CA ALA A 38 8.70 5.93 -0.89
C ALA A 38 7.81 5.43 -2.05
N ASN A 39 6.87 4.50 -1.77
CA ASN A 39 6.10 3.80 -2.82
C ASN A 39 4.61 4.15 -2.84
N ALA A 40 4.04 4.58 -1.72
CA ALA A 40 2.63 4.88 -1.55
C ALA A 40 2.40 6.13 -0.67
N PRO A 41 2.99 7.29 -1.03
CA PRO A 41 2.92 8.51 -0.22
C PRO A 41 1.49 9.03 -0.03
N ASP A 42 0.61 8.79 -1.02
CA ASP A 42 -0.79 9.21 -0.98
C ASP A 42 -1.64 8.47 0.06
N VAL A 43 -1.22 7.27 0.49
CA VAL A 43 -2.00 6.43 1.42
C VAL A 43 -1.89 6.95 2.84
N TYR A 44 -0.72 7.46 3.23
CA TYR A 44 -0.47 7.98 4.56
C TYR A 44 0.20 9.36 4.49
N PRO A 45 -0.57 10.43 4.20
CA PRO A 45 -0.04 11.79 4.15
C PRO A 45 0.56 12.26 5.47
N ASP A 46 0.07 11.74 6.60
CA ASP A 46 0.59 12.04 7.94
C ASP A 46 2.00 11.49 8.20
N LEU A 47 2.47 10.50 7.43
CA LEU A 47 3.84 9.97 7.57
C LEU A 47 4.91 10.83 6.88
N ILE A 48 4.49 11.80 6.05
CA ILE A 48 5.37 12.64 5.22
C ILE A 48 5.54 14.04 5.82
N LYS A 49 4.73 14.37 6.83
CA LYS A 49 4.72 15.66 7.51
C LYS A 49 5.93 15.82 8.44
#